data_AF-A0A6A3GZ54-F1
#
_entry.id   AF-A0A6A3GZ54-F1
#
_cell.length_a   1.000
_cell.length_b   1.000
_cell.length_c   1.000
_cell.angle_alpha   90.00
_cell.angle_beta   90.00
_cell.angle_gamma   90.00
#
_symmetry.space_group_name_H-M   'P 1'
#
loop_
_entity.id
_entity.type
_entity.pdbx_description
1 polymer ?
#
loop_
_entity_poly.entity_id
_entity_poly.type
_entity_poly.pdbx_seq_one_letter_code
_entity_poly.pdbx_strand_id
1 'polypeptide(L)'
;MLSVLKTGYNDESLASMLISAQKLPRTKPFAGRLQKELWISQDKTADDIFQLLKLDQQGKNIFDTGEFSTWVSYVTKLNKLDEKPDEFAVIIKLQKRFGNLELAKMFSAELKSSGPNKNLISSLQALQFKRWLADGITPNKLDTMLAPRTLNLPGVAPIPLSDFDNRSTGVLLNFEDFYRANA
;
A
#
# COMPACT_ATOMS: atom_id res chain seq x y z
N MET A 1 7.58 -28.74 -1.64
CA MET A 1 6.49 -29.00 -0.65
C MET A 1 5.13 -28.75 -1.28
N LEU A 2 4.85 -27.56 -1.83
CA LEU A 2 3.59 -27.31 -2.53
C LEU A 2 3.29 -28.32 -3.65
N SER A 3 4.30 -28.67 -4.46
CA SER A 3 4.18 -29.68 -5.53
C SER A 3 3.68 -31.04 -5.04
N VAL A 4 4.19 -31.51 -3.89
CA VAL A 4 3.77 -32.78 -3.27
C VAL A 4 2.34 -32.68 -2.73
N LEU A 5 1.95 -31.55 -2.15
CA LEU A 5 0.58 -31.37 -1.66
C LEU A 5 -0.42 -31.33 -2.82
N LYS A 6 -0.06 -30.74 -3.96
CA LYS A 6 -0.91 -30.70 -5.17
C LYS A 6 -1.09 -32.07 -5.84
N THR A 7 -0.34 -33.11 -5.47
CA THR A 7 -0.60 -34.47 -5.99
C THR A 7 -1.78 -35.15 -5.28
N GLY A 8 -2.08 -34.75 -4.04
CA GLY A 8 -3.13 -35.37 -3.22
C GLY A 8 -4.38 -34.50 -3.02
N TYR A 9 -4.28 -33.18 -3.29
CA TYR A 9 -5.36 -32.23 -3.07
C TYR A 9 -5.54 -31.32 -4.28
N ASN A 10 -6.79 -31.06 -4.66
CA ASN A 10 -7.09 -29.99 -5.59
C ASN A 10 -6.84 -28.61 -4.94
N ASP A 11 -6.71 -27.59 -5.77
CA ASP A 11 -6.33 -26.24 -5.37
C ASP A 11 -7.29 -25.60 -4.35
N GLU A 12 -8.60 -25.83 -4.48
CA GLU A 12 -9.62 -25.29 -3.58
C GLU A 12 -9.54 -25.94 -2.19
N SER A 13 -9.45 -27.28 -2.16
CA SER A 13 -9.32 -28.06 -0.93
C SER A 13 -8.03 -27.72 -0.20
N LEU A 14 -6.93 -27.55 -0.95
CA LEU A 14 -5.64 -27.15 -0.42
C LEU A 14 -5.69 -25.72 0.16
N ALA A 15 -6.33 -24.77 -0.52
CA ALA A 15 -6.51 -23.42 0.00
C ALA A 15 -7.30 -23.41 1.32
N SER A 16 -8.41 -24.16 1.40
CA SER A 16 -9.20 -24.28 2.63
C SER A 16 -8.41 -24.91 3.79
N MET A 17 -7.62 -25.95 3.49
CA MET A 17 -6.72 -26.60 4.45
C MET A 17 -5.67 -25.61 4.99
N LEU A 18 -5.07 -24.81 4.11
CA LEU A 18 -4.08 -23.81 4.48
C LEU A 18 -4.68 -22.67 5.32
N ILE A 19 -5.90 -22.22 5.01
CA ILE A 19 -6.63 -21.25 5.84
C ILE A 19 -6.87 -21.81 7.24
N SER A 20 -7.27 -23.08 7.35
CA SER A 20 -7.49 -23.74 8.64
C SER A 20 -6.20 -23.89 9.44
N ALA A 21 -5.12 -24.30 8.78
CA ALA A 21 -3.79 -24.42 9.39
C ALA A 21 -3.23 -23.07 9.86
N GLN A 22 -3.67 -21.94 9.28
CA GLN A 22 -3.28 -20.60 9.75
C GLN A 22 -3.88 -20.21 11.10
N LYS A 23 -4.95 -20.88 11.54
CA LYS A 23 -5.59 -20.62 12.85
C LYS A 23 -4.76 -21.14 14.03
N LEU A 24 -3.86 -22.09 13.79
CA LEU A 24 -3.01 -22.67 14.84
C LEU A 24 -1.64 -21.98 14.86
N PRO A 25 -1.15 -21.49 16.03
CA PRO A 25 0.11 -20.75 16.11
C PRO A 25 1.32 -21.48 15.52
N ARG A 26 1.43 -22.80 15.76
CA ARG A 26 2.57 -23.62 15.33
C ARG A 26 2.65 -23.77 13.80
N THR A 27 1.51 -23.80 13.11
CA THR A 27 1.45 -24.04 11.66
C THR A 27 1.22 -22.76 10.85
N LYS A 28 0.77 -21.67 11.49
CA LYS A 28 0.53 -20.37 10.86
C LYS A 28 1.64 -19.88 9.92
N PRO A 29 2.93 -19.85 10.31
CA PRO A 29 3.98 -19.35 9.40
C PRO A 29 4.15 -20.23 8.15
N PHE A 30 4.07 -21.54 8.31
CA PHE A 30 4.20 -22.49 7.20
C PHE A 30 3.00 -22.42 6.26
N ALA A 31 1.80 -22.41 6.82
CA ALA A 31 0.56 -22.34 6.06
C ALA A 31 0.45 -21.01 5.29
N GLY A 32 0.79 -19.88 5.90
CA GLY A 32 0.81 -18.59 5.21
C GLY A 32 1.87 -18.51 4.09
N ARG A 33 3.02 -19.18 4.25
CA ARG A 33 4.02 -19.30 3.18
C ARG A 33 3.49 -20.14 2.02
N LEU A 34 2.94 -21.32 2.29
CA LEU A 34 2.37 -22.22 1.29
C LEU A 34 1.18 -21.58 0.56
N GLN A 35 0.35 -20.82 1.27
CA GLN A 35 -0.77 -20.09 0.68
C GLN A 35 -0.30 -19.11 -0.42
N LYS A 36 0.78 -18.37 -0.15
CA LYS A 36 1.39 -17.47 -1.13
C LYS A 36 2.02 -18.21 -2.31
N GLU A 37 2.66 -19.35 -2.06
CA GLU A 37 3.20 -20.21 -3.14
C GLU A 37 2.08 -20.78 -4.01
N LEU A 38 0.95 -21.17 -3.39
CA LEU A 38 -0.23 -21.64 -4.11
C LEU A 38 -0.78 -20.54 -5.03
N TRP A 39 -0.95 -19.32 -4.52
CA TRP A 39 -1.38 -18.18 -5.32
C TRP A 39 -0.45 -17.88 -6.49
N ILE A 40 0.86 -17.96 -6.29
CA ILE A 40 1.86 -17.82 -7.38
C ILE A 40 1.70 -18.94 -8.41
N SER A 41 1.52 -20.19 -7.99
CA SER A 41 1.33 -21.32 -8.90
C SER A 41 0.02 -21.28 -9.70
N GLN A 42 -0.88 -20.37 -9.34
CA GLN A 42 -2.16 -20.11 -9.98
C GLN A 42 -2.13 -18.83 -10.82
N ASP A 43 -0.94 -18.25 -11.02
CA ASP A 43 -0.72 -17.01 -11.75
C ASP A 43 -1.59 -15.84 -11.24
N LYS A 44 -1.93 -15.85 -9.94
CA LYS A 44 -2.72 -14.77 -9.35
C LYS A 44 -1.92 -13.48 -9.36
N THR A 45 -2.55 -12.41 -9.81
CA THR A 45 -1.95 -11.09 -9.80
C THR A 45 -2.08 -10.43 -8.43
N ALA A 46 -1.35 -9.33 -8.23
CA ALA A 46 -1.56 -8.44 -7.09
C ALA A 46 -3.01 -7.94 -7.00
N ASP A 47 -3.68 -7.75 -8.15
CA ASP A 47 -5.08 -7.29 -8.22
C ASP A 47 -6.04 -8.40 -7.77
N ASP A 48 -5.81 -9.64 -8.23
CA ASP A 48 -6.62 -10.80 -7.83
C ASP A 48 -6.54 -11.06 -6.33
N ILE A 49 -5.35 -10.98 -5.74
CA ILE A 49 -5.20 -11.19 -4.29
C ILE A 49 -5.77 -10.02 -3.49
N PHE A 50 -5.74 -8.79 -4.01
CA PHE A 50 -6.39 -7.66 -3.36
C PHE A 50 -7.90 -7.89 -3.20
N GLN A 51 -8.54 -8.38 -4.27
CA GLN A 51 -9.97 -8.73 -4.31
C GLN A 51 -10.28 -9.99 -3.49
N LEU A 52 -9.43 -11.02 -3.57
CA LEU A 52 -9.58 -12.25 -2.79
C LEU A 52 -9.58 -11.98 -1.28
N LEU A 53 -8.75 -11.04 -0.85
CA LEU A 53 -8.66 -10.58 0.53
C LEU A 53 -9.70 -9.51 0.90
N LYS A 54 -10.61 -9.17 -0.02
CA LYS A 54 -11.71 -8.21 0.16
C LYS A 54 -11.24 -6.84 0.64
N LEU A 55 -10.05 -6.41 0.20
CA LEU A 55 -9.45 -5.13 0.61
C LEU A 55 -10.17 -3.92 0.01
N ASP A 56 -10.83 -4.11 -1.13
CA ASP A 56 -11.73 -3.16 -1.77
C ASP A 56 -12.99 -2.86 -0.92
N GLN A 57 -13.39 -3.80 -0.05
CA GLN A 57 -14.59 -3.69 0.77
C GLN A 57 -14.33 -3.10 2.17
N GLN A 58 -13.07 -2.90 2.55
CA GLN A 58 -12.69 -2.41 3.89
C GLN A 58 -12.87 -0.89 4.07
N GLY A 59 -13.11 -0.16 2.98
CA GLY A 59 -13.31 1.30 3.01
C GLY A 59 -12.13 2.03 3.66
N LYS A 60 -12.42 2.83 4.69
CA LYS A 60 -11.42 3.67 5.38
C LYS A 60 -10.43 2.88 6.23
N ASN A 61 -10.77 1.65 6.64
CA ASN A 61 -9.97 0.86 7.59
C ASN A 61 -9.07 -0.17 6.88
N ILE A 62 -8.88 -0.04 5.56
CA ILE A 62 -8.10 -1.00 4.77
C ILE A 62 -6.72 -1.27 5.37
N PHE A 63 -6.04 -0.24 5.86
CA PHE A 63 -4.69 -0.35 6.39
C PHE A 63 -4.61 -0.99 7.77
N ASP A 64 -5.73 -1.11 8.50
CA ASP A 64 -5.80 -1.71 9.83
C ASP A 64 -6.01 -3.23 9.82
N THR A 65 -6.07 -3.83 8.62
CA THR A 65 -6.37 -5.25 8.46
C THR A 65 -5.12 -6.13 8.36
N GLY A 66 -5.19 -7.36 8.87
CA GLY A 66 -4.13 -8.36 8.67
C GLY A 66 -3.99 -8.76 7.19
N GLU A 67 -5.10 -8.67 6.47
CA GLU A 67 -5.24 -8.86 5.03
C GLU A 67 -4.36 -7.88 4.25
N PHE A 68 -4.31 -6.60 4.65
CA PHE A 68 -3.44 -5.62 3.99
C PHE A 68 -1.96 -5.99 4.14
N SER A 69 -1.53 -6.39 5.34
CA SER A 69 -0.15 -6.86 5.56
C SER A 69 0.18 -8.10 4.73
N THR A 70 -0.80 -8.99 4.55
CA THR A 70 -0.68 -10.21 3.73
C THR A 70 -0.55 -9.85 2.26
N TRP A 71 -1.36 -8.91 1.78
CA TRP A 71 -1.28 -8.41 0.40
C TRP A 71 0.06 -7.74 0.12
N VAL A 72 0.55 -6.86 1.00
CA VAL A 72 1.88 -6.23 0.84
C VAL A 72 2.98 -7.30 0.80
N SER A 73 2.93 -8.28 1.70
CA SER A 73 3.89 -9.41 1.69
C SER A 73 3.84 -10.20 0.38
N TYR A 74 2.65 -10.37 -0.19
CA TYR A 74 2.46 -11.06 -1.46
C TYR A 74 3.03 -10.28 -2.64
N VAL A 75 2.72 -8.98 -2.76
CA VAL A 75 3.27 -8.11 -3.82
C VAL A 75 4.79 -8.05 -3.75
N THR A 76 5.37 -7.93 -2.55
CA THR A 76 6.82 -7.98 -2.37
C THR A 76 7.41 -9.32 -2.81
N LYS A 77 6.69 -10.44 -2.62
CA LYS A 77 7.15 -11.76 -3.10
C LYS A 77 7.06 -11.87 -4.61
N LEU A 78 5.98 -11.40 -5.24
CA LEU A 78 5.86 -11.34 -6.70
C LEU A 78 6.98 -10.49 -7.31
N ASN A 79 7.23 -9.31 -6.76
CA ASN A 79 8.29 -8.41 -7.24
C ASN A 79 9.69 -9.05 -7.20
N LYS A 80 9.98 -9.86 -6.18
CA LYS A 80 11.26 -10.60 -6.09
C LYS A 80 11.41 -11.72 -7.11
N LEU A 81 10.31 -12.16 -7.70
CA LEU A 81 10.29 -13.19 -8.75
C LEU A 81 10.22 -12.61 -10.16
N ASP A 82 9.96 -11.30 -10.27
CA ASP A 82 9.94 -10.58 -11.54
C ASP A 82 11.37 -10.54 -12.13
N GLU A 83 11.47 -10.53 -13.46
CA GLU A 83 12.74 -10.36 -14.18
C GLU A 83 13.38 -9.00 -13.88
N LYS A 84 12.54 -7.98 -13.63
CA LYS A 84 12.96 -6.62 -13.30
C LYS A 84 12.25 -6.15 -12.03
N PRO A 85 12.73 -6.56 -10.84
CA PRO A 85 12.17 -6.10 -9.58
C PRO A 85 12.21 -4.57 -9.48
N ASP A 86 11.10 -3.98 -9.04
CA ASP A 86 10.98 -2.55 -8.78
C ASP A 86 10.87 -2.32 -7.27
N GLU A 87 11.77 -1.54 -6.68
CA GLU A 87 11.75 -1.20 -5.25
C GLU A 87 10.38 -0.63 -4.82
N PHE A 88 9.71 0.09 -5.72
CA PHE A 88 8.45 0.78 -5.44
C PHE A 88 7.21 0.00 -5.88
N ALA A 89 7.33 -1.29 -6.25
CA ALA A 89 6.22 -2.08 -6.79
C ALA A 89 4.94 -1.99 -5.95
N VAL A 90 5.05 -2.12 -4.62
CA VAL A 90 3.89 -2.01 -3.71
C VAL A 90 3.24 -0.63 -3.81
N ILE A 91 4.04 0.43 -3.79
CA ILE A 91 3.58 1.82 -3.86
C ILE A 91 2.93 2.10 -5.21
N ILE A 92 3.52 1.66 -6.31
CA ILE A 92 2.97 1.79 -7.66
C ILE A 92 1.59 1.13 -7.75
N LYS A 93 1.44 -0.10 -7.23
CA LYS A 93 0.13 -0.79 -7.22
C LYS A 93 -0.90 -0.05 -6.38
N LEU A 94 -0.53 0.47 -5.21
CA LEU A 94 -1.44 1.26 -4.37
C LEU A 94 -1.82 2.58 -5.02
N GLN A 95 -0.88 3.31 -5.62
CA GLN A 95 -1.14 4.57 -6.31
C GLN A 95 -2.02 4.38 -7.55
N LYS A 96 -1.90 3.26 -8.25
CA LYS A 96 -2.81 2.90 -9.36
C LYS A 96 -4.27 2.80 -8.88
N ARG A 97 -4.50 2.39 -7.62
CA ARG A 97 -5.86 2.28 -7.06
C ARG A 97 -6.36 3.57 -6.42
N PHE A 98 -5.55 4.16 -5.55
CA PHE A 98 -5.98 5.27 -4.69
C PHE A 98 -5.63 6.64 -5.27
N GLY A 99 -4.73 6.70 -6.26
CA GLY A 99 -4.13 7.94 -6.72
C GLY A 99 -2.91 8.33 -5.88
N ASN A 100 -2.07 9.19 -6.46
CA ASN A 100 -0.77 9.49 -5.87
C ASN A 100 -0.88 10.30 -4.57
N LEU A 101 -1.61 11.42 -4.63
CA LEU A 101 -1.78 12.34 -3.50
C LEU A 101 -2.71 11.78 -2.43
N GLU A 102 -3.80 11.15 -2.85
CA GLU A 102 -4.79 10.60 -1.92
C GLU A 102 -4.24 9.41 -1.13
N LEU A 103 -3.41 8.55 -1.73
CA LEU A 103 -2.70 7.50 -0.97
C LEU A 103 -1.81 8.10 0.13
N ALA A 104 -1.12 9.20 -0.15
CA ALA A 104 -0.24 9.83 0.84
C ALA A 104 -1.05 10.39 2.02
N LYS A 105 -2.20 11.03 1.73
CA LYS A 105 -3.13 11.50 2.77
C LYS A 105 -3.68 10.33 3.59
N MET A 106 -4.04 9.23 2.92
CA MET A 106 -4.50 8.01 3.57
C MET A 106 -3.46 7.44 4.55
N PHE A 107 -2.19 7.36 4.15
CA PHE A 107 -1.11 6.93 5.05
C PHE A 107 -0.89 7.89 6.22
N SER A 108 -0.85 9.21 5.98
CA SER A 108 -0.68 10.19 7.06
C SER A 108 -1.88 10.22 8.02
N ALA A 109 -3.09 9.89 7.57
CA ALA A 109 -4.24 9.71 8.45
C ALA A 109 -4.05 8.48 9.35
N GLU A 110 -3.67 7.34 8.74
CA GLU A 110 -3.45 6.08 9.45
C GLU A 110 -2.29 6.13 10.46
N LEU A 111 -1.25 6.92 10.20
CA LEU A 111 -0.13 7.04 11.14
C LEU A 111 -0.50 7.76 12.45
N LYS A 112 -1.63 8.46 12.47
CA LYS A 112 -2.17 9.09 13.69
C LYS A 112 -2.90 8.08 14.56
N SER A 113 -3.48 7.02 13.97
CA SER A 113 -4.00 5.89 14.72
C SER A 113 -2.86 5.01 15.26
N SER A 114 -3.19 4.18 16.23
CA SER A 114 -2.31 3.13 16.73
C SER A 114 -2.70 1.77 16.14
N GLY A 115 -2.81 1.71 14.81
CA GLY A 115 -3.18 0.51 14.08
C GLY A 115 -2.11 -0.59 14.12
N PRO A 116 -2.49 -1.87 13.93
CA PRO A 116 -1.56 -3.00 13.95
C PRO A 116 -0.47 -2.91 12.86
N ASN A 117 -0.74 -2.16 11.79
CA ASN A 117 0.18 -1.99 10.67
C ASN A 117 0.93 -0.65 10.69
N LYS A 118 0.92 0.12 11.78
CA LYS A 118 1.54 1.45 11.84
C LYS A 118 2.98 1.49 11.29
N ASN A 119 3.82 0.54 11.69
CA ASN A 119 5.21 0.46 11.21
C ASN A 119 5.31 0.14 9.71
N LEU A 120 4.41 -0.73 9.21
CA LEU A 120 4.33 -1.05 7.80
C LEU A 120 3.92 0.19 7.00
N ILE A 121 2.89 0.91 7.45
CA ILE A 121 2.42 2.14 6.81
C ILE A 121 3.50 3.23 6.83
N SER A 122 4.24 3.37 7.93
CA SER A 122 5.36 4.32 8.00
C SER A 122 6.44 3.97 6.97
N SER A 123 6.78 2.69 6.85
CA SER A 123 7.75 2.22 5.85
C SER A 123 7.27 2.44 4.41
N LEU A 124 5.97 2.20 4.15
CA LEU A 124 5.37 2.44 2.84
C LEU A 124 5.30 3.94 2.51
N GLN A 125 5.01 4.79 3.48
CA GLN A 125 5.02 6.24 3.28
C GLN A 125 6.44 6.75 3.00
N ALA A 126 7.46 6.24 3.70
CA ALA A 126 8.85 6.55 3.40
C ALA A 126 9.22 6.15 1.96
N LEU A 127 8.83 4.94 1.53
CA LEU A 127 9.03 4.50 0.13
C LEU A 127 8.29 5.38 -0.89
N GLN A 128 7.10 5.86 -0.55
CA GLN A 128 6.36 6.79 -1.40
C GLN A 128 7.11 8.12 -1.58
N PHE A 129 7.64 8.68 -0.50
CA PHE A 129 8.45 9.91 -0.56
C PHE A 129 9.77 9.71 -1.30
N LYS A 130 10.41 8.55 -1.13
CA LYS A 130 11.60 8.18 -1.90
C LYS A 130 11.33 8.12 -3.39
N ARG A 131 10.21 7.49 -3.79
CA ARG A 131 9.79 7.46 -5.19
C ARG A 131 9.53 8.86 -5.75
N TRP A 132 8.83 9.71 -4.99
CA TRP A 132 8.57 11.08 -5.39
C TRP A 132 9.84 11.87 -5.67
N LEU A 133 10.85 11.72 -4.81
CA LEU A 133 12.14 12.37 -5.05
C LEU A 133 12.81 11.85 -6.34
N ALA A 134 12.76 10.54 -6.58
CA ALA A 134 13.26 9.94 -7.82
C ALA A 134 12.50 10.44 -9.07
N ASP A 135 11.20 10.73 -8.93
CA ASP A 135 10.35 11.33 -9.97
C ASP A 135 10.52 12.88 -10.07
N GLY A 136 11.46 13.47 -9.33
CA GLY A 136 11.72 14.92 -9.32
C GLY A 136 10.64 15.76 -8.62
N ILE A 137 9.85 15.14 -7.74
CA ILE A 137 8.89 15.81 -6.86
C ILE A 137 9.60 16.18 -5.57
N THR A 138 10.00 17.44 -5.45
CA THR A 138 10.60 17.99 -4.24
C THR A 138 9.52 18.39 -3.22
N PRO A 139 9.87 18.57 -1.94
CA PRO A 139 8.96 19.12 -0.93
C PRO A 139 8.26 20.41 -1.35
N ASN A 140 8.99 21.36 -1.96
CA ASN A 140 8.40 22.60 -2.46
C ASN A 140 7.38 22.33 -3.58
N LYS A 141 7.67 21.39 -4.49
CA LYS A 141 6.73 20.99 -5.55
C LYS A 141 5.51 20.28 -4.96
N LEU A 142 5.70 19.43 -3.96
CA LEU A 142 4.61 18.80 -3.22
C LEU A 142 3.72 19.85 -2.54
N ASP A 143 4.31 20.89 -1.93
CA ASP A 143 3.57 21.99 -1.33
C ASP A 143 2.71 22.72 -2.37
N THR A 144 3.24 22.97 -3.58
CA THR A 144 2.44 23.54 -4.68
C THR A 144 1.32 22.61 -5.18
N MET A 145 1.49 21.28 -5.07
CA MET A 145 0.46 20.30 -5.42
C MET A 145 -0.63 20.20 -4.33
N LEU A 146 -0.28 20.52 -3.08
CA LEU A 146 -1.18 20.56 -1.92
C LEU A 146 -1.88 21.90 -1.73
N ALA A 147 -1.31 22.98 -2.30
CA ALA A 147 -1.89 24.31 -2.22
C ALA A 147 -3.29 24.31 -2.85
N PRO A 148 -4.27 24.99 -2.24
CA PRO A 148 -5.55 25.22 -2.90
C PRO A 148 -5.25 25.96 -4.21
N ARG A 149 -5.83 25.50 -5.33
CA ARG A 149 -5.63 26.14 -6.66
C ARG A 149 -5.78 27.65 -6.50
N THR A 150 -4.77 28.43 -6.85
CA THR A 150 -4.87 29.89 -6.86
C THR A 150 -5.31 30.33 -8.27
N LEU A 151 -6.30 31.20 -8.35
CA LEU A 151 -6.65 31.87 -9.59
C LEU A 151 -5.72 33.07 -9.75
N ASN A 152 -4.87 33.04 -10.79
CA ASN A 152 -3.97 34.13 -11.13
C ASN A 152 -4.61 35.03 -12.19
N LEU A 153 -4.90 36.28 -11.84
CA LEU A 153 -5.41 37.30 -12.75
C LEU A 153 -4.39 38.45 -12.89
N PRO A 154 -4.24 39.07 -14.07
CA PRO A 154 -3.24 40.13 -14.29
C PRO A 154 -3.49 41.33 -13.37
N GLY A 155 -2.46 41.77 -12.63
CA GLY A 155 -2.54 42.93 -11.75
C GLY A 155 -3.30 42.70 -10.44
N VAL A 156 -3.70 41.45 -10.13
CA VAL A 156 -4.39 41.08 -8.89
C VAL A 156 -3.52 40.09 -8.12
N ALA A 157 -3.43 40.26 -6.79
CA ALA A 157 -2.76 39.26 -5.95
C ALA A 157 -3.41 37.89 -6.14
N PRO A 158 -2.64 36.78 -6.20
CA PRO A 158 -3.18 35.44 -6.40
C PRO A 158 -4.35 35.15 -5.48
N ILE A 159 -5.52 34.84 -6.05
CA ILE A 159 -6.74 34.60 -5.28
C ILE A 159 -6.75 33.11 -4.88
N PRO A 160 -6.71 32.77 -3.58
CA PRO A 160 -6.87 31.40 -3.15
C PRO A 160 -8.27 30.91 -3.51
N LEU A 161 -8.42 29.80 -4.25
CA LEU A 161 -9.71 29.09 -4.33
C LEU A 161 -9.86 28.27 -3.05
N SER A 162 -10.08 28.96 -1.92
CA SER A 162 -10.00 28.43 -0.56
C SER A 162 -11.23 27.69 -0.06
N ASP A 163 -12.18 27.30 -0.91
CA ASP A 163 -13.38 26.57 -0.46
C ASP A 163 -13.18 25.04 -0.37
N PHE A 164 -12.00 24.52 -0.71
CA PHE A 164 -11.60 23.16 -0.32
C PHE A 164 -10.45 23.23 0.68
N ASP A 165 -10.83 23.30 1.95
CA ASP A 165 -9.92 23.37 3.07
C ASP A 165 -9.05 22.09 3.17
N ASN A 166 -7.80 22.15 2.72
CA ASN A 166 -6.83 21.04 2.91
C ASN A 166 -6.48 20.85 4.40
N ARG A 167 -6.72 21.86 5.26
CA ARG A 167 -6.59 21.73 6.72
C ARG A 167 -7.81 21.04 7.36
N SER A 168 -8.97 21.03 6.70
CA SER A 168 -10.19 20.37 7.20
C SER A 168 -10.09 18.83 7.25
N THR A 169 -9.16 18.23 6.50
CA THR A 169 -8.89 16.79 6.62
C THR A 169 -7.97 16.46 7.81
N GLY A 170 -7.31 17.48 8.37
CA GLY A 170 -6.32 17.36 9.45
C GLY A 170 -5.00 16.70 9.03
N VAL A 171 -4.86 16.16 7.81
CA VAL A 171 -3.71 15.35 7.40
C VAL A 171 -2.62 16.22 6.77
N LEU A 172 -1.62 16.63 7.57
CA LEU A 172 -0.39 17.24 7.04
C LEU A 172 0.57 16.14 6.57
N LEU A 173 1.02 16.21 5.30
CA LEU A 173 2.17 15.43 4.84
C LEU A 173 3.42 16.02 5.52
N ASN A 174 4.09 15.24 6.36
CA ASN A 174 5.21 15.71 7.15
C ASN A 174 6.47 15.87 6.27
N PHE A 175 6.88 17.11 6.00
CA PHE A 175 8.08 17.42 5.23
C PHE A 175 9.36 16.89 5.88
N GLU A 176 9.40 16.82 7.22
CA GLU A 176 10.54 16.24 7.93
C GLU A 176 10.66 14.74 7.64
N ASP A 177 9.53 14.02 7.63
CA ASP A 177 9.51 12.60 7.27
C ASP A 177 9.88 12.38 5.80
N PHE A 178 9.51 13.32 4.91
CA PHE A 178 9.95 13.30 3.52
C PHE A 178 11.48 13.33 3.43
N TYR A 179 12.16 14.24 4.14
CA TYR A 179 13.63 14.29 4.11
C TYR A 179 14.26 13.10 4.83
N ARG A 180 13.71 12.66 5.97
CA ARG A 180 14.21 11.48 6.72
C ARG A 180 14.12 10.19 5.91
N ALA A 181 13.08 10.02 5.09
CA ALA A 181 12.95 8.87 4.21
C ALA A 181 14.02 8.80 3.10
N ASN A 182 14.76 9.89 2.88
CA ASN A 182 15.71 10.08 1.78
C ASN A 182 17.14 10.40 2.26
N ALA A 183 17.39 10.39 3.57
CA ALA A 183 18.71 10.56 4.17
C ALA A 183 19.43 9.22 4.26
#